data_AF-A0A3P4AQY1-F1
#
_entry.id   AF-A0A3P4AQY1-F1
#
_cell.length_a   1.000
_cell.length_b   1.000
_cell.length_c   1.000
_cell.angle_alpha   90.00
_cell.angle_beta   90.00
_cell.angle_gamma   90.00
#
_symmetry.space_group_name_H-M   'P 1'
#
loop_
_entity.id
_entity.type
_entity.pdbx_description
1 polymer ?
#
loop_
_entity_poly.entity_id
_entity_poly.type
_entity_poly.pdbx_seq_one_letter_code
_entity_poly.pdbx_strand_id
1 'polypeptide(L)' 'MFGVRSRSQGLEELREKAAWYLANGVRLVVLLDPYLHRVEVFRPGGVEGHQGPERVPLDPELPGFVLETRGLFLP' A
#
# COMPACT_ATOMS: atom_id res chain seq x y z
N MET A 1 -2.89 1.03 -8.01
CA MET A 1 -1.89 -0.06 -8.15
C MET A 1 -1.72 -0.70 -6.79
N PHE A 2 -1.59 -2.03 -6.73
CA PHE A 2 -1.28 -2.76 -5.50
C PHE A 2 0.08 -3.44 -5.63
N GLY A 3 0.95 -3.25 -4.65
CA GLY A 3 2.26 -3.87 -4.56
C GLY A 3 2.39 -4.65 -3.26
N VAL A 4 2.90 -5.89 -3.32
CA VAL A 4 3.14 -6.71 -2.13
C VAL A 4 4.63 -6.95 -2.02
N ARG A 5 5.20 -6.66 -0.84
CA ARG A 5 6.63 -6.88 -0.60
C ARG A 5 6.94 -8.37 -0.63
N SER A 6 7.94 -8.75 -1.42
CA SER A 6 8.54 -10.08 -1.38
C SER A 6 9.74 -10.12 -0.42
N ARG A 7 10.15 -11.31 0.04
CA ARG A 7 11.31 -11.44 0.95
C ARG A 7 12.61 -10.90 0.37
N SER A 8 12.79 -11.01 -0.94
CA SER A 8 14.00 -10.57 -1.64
C SER A 8 13.99 -9.08 -2.00
N GLN A 9 12.87 -8.37 -1.77
CA GLN A 9 12.73 -6.98 -2.13
C GLN A 9 12.90 -6.07 -0.90
N GLY A 10 13.72 -5.03 -1.06
CA GLY A 10 13.85 -3.96 -0.08
C GLY A 10 12.57 -3.12 -0.02
N LEU A 11 12.18 -2.68 1.19
CA LEU A 11 11.01 -1.81 1.35
C LEU A 11 11.18 -0.48 0.60
N GLU A 12 12.39 0.08 0.61
CA GLU A 12 12.66 1.37 -0.04
C GLU A 12 12.55 1.28 -1.57
N GLU A 13 13.06 0.22 -2.19
CA GLU A 13 12.89 -0.01 -3.63
C GLU A 13 11.41 -0.08 -4.04
N LEU A 14 10.56 -0.65 -3.18
CA LEU A 14 9.13 -0.72 -3.43
C LEU A 14 8.46 0.66 -3.31
N ARG A 15 8.93 1.50 -2.38
CA ARG A 15 8.48 2.90 -2.24
C ARG A 15 8.93 3.78 -3.39
N GLU A 16 10.16 3.61 -3.89
CA GLU A 16 10.65 4.29 -5.08
C GLU A 16 9.76 3.98 -6.29
N LYS A 17 9.35 2.71 -6.45
CA LYS A 17 8.36 2.33 -7.47
C LYS A 17 7.02 3.04 -7.26
N ALA A 18 6.51 3.10 -6.03
CA ALA A 18 5.27 3.82 -5.73
C ALA A 18 5.36 5.31 -6.14
N ALA A 19 6.46 5.99 -5.80
CA ALA A 19 6.73 7.36 -6.21
C ALA A 19 6.79 7.51 -7.74
N TRP A 20 7.45 6.58 -8.44
CA TRP A 20 7.49 6.57 -9.90
C TRP A 20 6.09 6.42 -10.51
N TYR A 21 5.26 5.53 -9.98
CA TYR A 21 3.87 5.39 -10.46
C TYR A 21 3.04 6.65 -10.23
N LEU A 22 3.16 7.28 -9.06
CA LEU A 22 2.49 8.57 -8.80
C LEU A 22 2.93 9.64 -9.80
N ALA A 23 4.24 9.75 -10.07
CA ALA A 23 4.79 10.70 -11.04
C ALA A 23 4.29 10.44 -12.48
N ASN A 24 3.88 9.21 -12.79
CA ASN A 24 3.34 8.82 -14.09
C ASN A 24 1.79 8.78 -14.13
N GLY A 25 1.12 9.46 -13.18
CA GLY A 25 -0.32 9.69 -13.23
C GLY A 25 -1.18 8.65 -12.51
N VAL A 26 -0.57 7.67 -11.83
CA VAL A 26 -1.34 6.81 -10.92
C VAL A 26 -1.79 7.64 -9.72
N ARG A 27 -3.08 7.57 -9.38
CA ARG A 27 -3.65 8.35 -8.26
C ARG A 27 -3.61 7.65 -6.91
N LEU A 28 -3.46 6.33 -6.91
CA LEU A 28 -3.43 5.49 -5.72
C LEU A 28 -2.43 4.35 -5.90
N VAL A 29 -1.45 4.26 -5.01
CA VAL A 29 -0.59 3.09 -4.86
C VAL A 29 -0.72 2.55 -3.43
N VAL A 30 -1.02 1.26 -3.29
CA VAL A 30 -1.12 0.60 -1.98
C VAL A 30 -0.01 -0.43 -1.89
N LEU A 31 0.88 -0.27 -0.92
CA LEU A 31 1.94 -1.22 -0.63
C LEU A 31 1.57 -2.03 0.60
N LEU A 32 1.66 -3.35 0.50
CA LEU A 32 1.47 -4.29 1.60
C LEU A 32 2.80 -4.92 1.96
N ASP A 33 3.19 -4.81 3.23
CA ASP A 33 4.29 -5.56 3.81
C ASP A 33 3.73 -6.66 4.72
N PRO A 34 3.65 -7.91 4.25
CA PRO A 34 3.08 -9.01 5.02
C PRO A 34 4.00 -9.48 6.16
N TYR A 35 5.27 -9.11 6.16
CA TYR A 35 6.24 -9.48 7.21
C TYR A 35 6.18 -8.49 8.37
N LEU A 36 5.93 -7.21 8.06
CA LEU A 36 5.79 -6.15 9.05
C LEU A 36 4.33 -5.82 9.38
N HIS A 37 3.37 -6.53 8.77
CA HIS A 37 1.93 -6.30 8.97
C HIS A 37 1.56 -4.84 8.71
N ARG A 38 2.07 -4.27 7.63
CA ARG A 38 1.96 -2.84 7.35
C ARG A 38 1.33 -2.60 5.99
N VAL A 39 0.47 -1.59 5.92
CA VAL A 39 -0.05 -1.04 4.67
C VAL A 39 0.39 0.41 4.55
N GLU A 40 0.91 0.78 3.39
CA GLU A 40 1.20 2.17 3.04
C GLU A 40 0.35 2.57 1.84
N VAL A 41 -0.36 3.68 1.97
CA VAL A 41 -1.24 4.21 0.92
C VAL A 41 -0.64 5.52 0.42
N PHE A 42 -0.26 5.54 -0.85
CA PHE A 42 0.38 6.65 -1.52
C PHE A 42 -0.64 7.34 -2.43
N ARG A 43 -0.76 8.66 -2.26
CA ARG A 43 -1.57 9.56 -3.09
C ARG A 43 -0.71 10.78 -3.49
N PRO A 44 -1.11 11.54 -4.52
CA PRO A 44 -0.43 12.80 -4.85
C PRO A 44 -0.33 13.80 -3.68
N GLY A 45 -1.23 13.71 -2.69
CA GLY A 45 -1.23 14.57 -1.50
C GLY A 45 -0.38 14.06 -0.33
N GLY A 46 0.19 12.85 -0.40
CA GLY A 46 1.00 12.30 0.69
C GLY A 46 0.91 10.79 0.83
N VAL A 47 1.49 10.29 1.93
CA VAL A 47 1.55 8.86 2.27
C VAL A 47 0.91 8.65 3.63
N GLU A 48 0.01 7.67 3.70
CA GLU A 48 -0.64 7.23 4.93
C GLU A 48 -0.13 5.83 5.29
N GLY A 49 0.40 5.68 6.50
CA GLY A 49 0.91 4.40 7.01
C GLY A 49 -0.02 3.79 8.04
N HIS A 50 -0.38 2.53 7.86
CA HIS A 50 -1.21 1.76 8.79
C HIS A 50 -0.42 0.55 9.28
N GLN A 51 -0.26 0.45 10.61
CA GLN A 51 0.42 -0.66 11.28
C GLN A 51 -0.63 -1.63 11.84
N GLY A 52 -0.58 -2.89 11.44
CA GLY A 52 -1.55 -3.92 11.80
C GLY A 52 -3.01 -3.55 11.53
N PRO A 53 -3.38 -2.87 10.42
CA PRO A 53 -4.78 -2.59 10.16
C PRO A 53 -5.53 -3.91 9.95
N GLU A 54 -6.83 -3.91 10.26
CA GLU A 54 -7.76 -4.95 9.80
C GLU A 54 -8.47 -4.54 8.50
N ARG A 55 -8.67 -3.23 8.32
CA ARG A 55 -9.42 -2.61 7.23
C ARG A 55 -8.77 -1.29 6.83
N VAL A 56 -8.61 -1.05 5.52
CA VAL A 56 -8.09 0.21 4.98
C VAL A 56 -9.03 0.74 3.90
N PRO A 57 -9.83 1.79 4.16
CA PRO A 57 -10.62 2.46 3.14
C PRO A 57 -9.74 3.11 2.07
N LEU A 58 -10.12 3.01 0.80
CA LEU A 58 -9.34 3.56 -0.33
C LEU A 58 -10.09 4.64 -1.11
N ASP A 59 -11.12 5.23 -0.50
CA ASP A 59 -11.74 6.45 -1.00
C ASP A 59 -10.73 7.62 -1.06
N PRO A 60 -10.91 8.58 -1.99
CA PRO A 60 -11.93 8.61 -3.04
C PRO A 60 -11.54 7.88 -4.33
N GLU A 61 -10.32 7.35 -4.44
CA GLU A 61 -9.84 6.74 -5.69
C GLU A 61 -10.54 5.42 -6.03
N LEU A 62 -10.96 4.66 -5.01
CA LEU A 62 -11.78 3.45 -5.15
C LEU A 62 -13.06 3.60 -4.30
N PRO A 63 -14.10 4.28 -4.81
CA PRO A 63 -15.28 4.60 -4.03
C PRO A 63 -15.96 3.38 -3.42
N GLY A 64 -16.11 3.38 -2.10
CA GLY A 64 -16.75 2.29 -1.34
C GLY A 64 -15.92 1.01 -1.22
N PHE A 65 -14.69 0.99 -1.73
CA PHE A 65 -13.79 -0.15 -1.57
C PHE A 65 -13.01 -0.04 -0.25
N VAL A 66 -13.02 -1.12 0.53
CA VAL A 66 -12.24 -1.28 1.75
C VAL A 66 -11.34 -2.50 1.59
N LEU A 67 -10.03 -2.30 1.74
CA LEU A 67 -9.06 -3.39 1.76
C LEU A 67 -9.14 -4.11 3.11
N GLU A 68 -9.66 -5.33 3.09
CA GLU A 68 -9.62 -6.24 4.23
C GLU A 68 -8.23 -6.90 4.31
N THR A 69 -7.48 -6.64 5.37
CA THR A 69 -6.11 -7.15 5.55
C THR A 69 -6.04 -8.39 6.43
N ARG A 70 -7.14 -8.76 7.08
CA ARG A 70 -7.25 -9.99 7.86
C ARG A 70 -6.96 -11.20 6.98
N GLY A 71 -5.88 -11.92 7.31
CA GLY A 71 -5.44 -13.10 6.56
C GLY A 71 -4.50 -12.80 5.37
N LEU A 72 -4.17 -11.54 5.10
CA LEU A 72 -3.14 -11.17 4.10
C LEU A 72 -1.73 -11.16 4.68
N PHE A 73 -1.60 -11.02 5.99
CA PHE A 73 -0.30 -10.99 6.67
C PHE A 73 0.13 -12.38 7.09
N LEU A 74 1.44 -12.62 7.01
CA LEU A 74 2.02 -13.88 7.45
C LEU A 74 2.09 -13.91 8.97
N PRO A 75 1.84 -15.06 9.62
CA PRO A 75 2.03 -15.20 11.06
C PRO A 75 3.48 -14.94 11.47
#